data_AF-A0A657AP62-F1
#
_entry.id   AF-A0A657AP62-F1
#
_cell.length_a   1.000
_cell.length_b   1.000
_cell.length_c   1.000
_cell.angle_alpha   90.00
_cell.angle_beta   90.00
_cell.angle_gamma   90.00
#
_symmetry.space_group_name_H-M   'P 1'
#
loop_
_entity.id
_entity.type
_entity.pdbx_description
1 polymer ?
#
loop_
_entity_poly.entity_id
_entity_poly.type
_entity_poly.pdbx_seq_one_letter_code
_entity_poly.pdbx_strand_id
1 'polypeptide(L)'
;MGVNSVTHDSERRRYFRVTDLVGLRYRFLSEGETDLAVQAQPTSLKSLLSQIEHQIATDLTVLKNSQPEIHNILDLFNQKINLAFGHGLASGQEEGLEQSTSACQVNLSACGIAFPLEESAALNQHVHIELTLYPSNTRLQLLAAVIA
;
A
#
# COMPACT_ATOMS: atom_id res chain seq x y z
N MET A 1 -43.63 6.24 34.36
CA MET A 1 -42.20 6.56 34.51
C MET A 1 -41.44 5.56 33.64
N GLY A 2 -41.23 5.90 32.37
CA GLY A 2 -40.57 5.03 31.39
C GLY A 2 -39.09 5.36 31.34
N VAL A 3 -38.24 4.38 31.65
CA VAL A 3 -36.79 4.51 31.57
C VAL A 3 -36.42 4.37 30.09
N ASN A 4 -36.05 5.46 29.44
CA ASN A 4 -35.50 5.44 28.10
C ASN A 4 -34.11 4.79 28.14
N SER A 5 -34.01 3.56 27.64
CA SER A 5 -32.75 2.92 27.33
C SER A 5 -32.09 3.65 26.15
N VAL A 6 -31.05 4.43 26.44
CA VAL A 6 -30.14 4.97 25.43
C VAL A 6 -29.38 3.79 24.83
N THR A 7 -29.74 3.38 23.61
CA THR A 7 -28.91 2.49 22.81
C THR A 7 -27.70 3.29 22.34
N HIS A 8 -26.58 3.15 23.06
CA HIS A 8 -25.28 3.51 22.53
C HIS A 8 -25.03 2.62 21.30
N ASP A 9 -25.20 3.18 20.10
CA ASP A 9 -24.72 2.58 18.87
C ASP A 9 -23.20 2.46 19.01
N SER A 10 -22.73 1.26 19.35
CA SER A 10 -21.33 0.99 19.64
C SER A 10 -20.54 1.15 18.35
N GLU A 11 -19.73 2.21 18.26
CA GLU A 11 -18.72 2.38 17.23
C GLU A 11 -17.80 1.13 17.23
N ARG A 12 -18.09 0.17 16.33
CA ARG A 12 -17.36 -1.11 16.19
C ARG A 12 -16.01 -0.94 15.48
N ARG A 13 -15.69 0.27 15.01
CA ARG A 13 -14.48 0.54 14.22
C ARG A 13 -13.30 0.74 15.16
N ARG A 14 -12.42 -0.27 15.21
CA ARG A 14 -11.18 -0.24 16.00
C ARG A 14 -10.03 0.49 15.32
N TYR A 15 -10.17 0.84 14.04
CA TYR A 15 -9.15 1.47 13.23
C TYR A 15 -9.71 2.65 12.47
N PHE A 16 -8.91 3.71 12.37
CA PHE A 16 -9.18 4.82 11.48
C PHE A 16 -9.22 4.35 10.03
N ARG A 17 -10.16 4.93 9.27
CA ARG A 17 -10.30 4.73 7.83
C ARG A 17 -10.00 6.02 7.12
N VAL A 18 -9.18 5.93 6.09
CA VAL A 18 -8.86 7.05 5.22
C VAL A 18 -9.34 6.70 3.83
N THR A 19 -10.06 7.62 3.21
CA THR A 19 -10.33 7.55 1.77
C THR A 19 -9.22 8.31 1.08
N ASP A 20 -8.51 7.63 0.19
CA ASP A 20 -7.34 8.20 -0.49
C ASP A 20 -7.30 7.80 -1.97
N LEU A 21 -6.57 8.58 -2.78
CA LEU A 21 -6.30 8.27 -4.17
C LEU A 21 -4.90 7.68 -4.28
N VAL A 22 -4.84 6.41 -4.68
CA VAL A 22 -3.60 5.62 -4.73
C VAL A 22 -3.41 5.04 -6.12
N GLY A 23 -2.17 4.77 -6.49
CA GLY A 23 -1.87 3.86 -7.61
C GLY A 23 -2.09 2.44 -7.14
N LEU A 24 -2.97 1.69 -7.80
CA LEU A 24 -3.28 0.31 -7.44
C LEU A 24 -3.00 -0.62 -8.62
N ARG A 25 -2.29 -1.70 -8.34
CA ARG A 25 -2.15 -2.87 -9.21
C ARG A 25 -2.42 -4.11 -8.38
N TYR A 26 -3.21 -5.04 -8.89
CA TYR A 26 -3.50 -6.28 -8.20
C TYR A 26 -3.38 -7.48 -9.14
N ARG A 27 -3.22 -8.67 -8.57
CA ARG A 27 -3.28 -9.94 -9.31
C ARG A 27 -3.77 -11.04 -8.39
N PHE A 28 -4.74 -11.81 -8.87
CA PHE A 28 -5.17 -13.02 -8.19
C PHE A 28 -4.07 -14.09 -8.25
N LEU A 29 -3.81 -14.73 -7.12
CA LEU A 29 -2.87 -15.83 -7.02
C LEU A 29 -3.60 -17.16 -7.16
N SER A 30 -3.01 -18.09 -7.89
CA SER A 30 -3.44 -19.50 -7.91
C SER A 30 -2.99 -20.24 -6.63
N GLU A 31 -3.62 -21.37 -6.30
CA GLU A 31 -3.35 -22.15 -5.07
C GLU A 31 -1.89 -22.58 -4.88
N GLY A 32 -1.08 -22.64 -5.95
CA GLY A 32 0.36 -22.93 -5.85
C GLY A 32 1.26 -21.70 -5.72
N GLU A 33 0.79 -20.53 -6.17
CA GLU A 33 1.54 -19.28 -6.10
C GLU A 33 1.42 -18.61 -4.72
N THR A 34 0.34 -18.89 -3.99
CA THR A 34 0.14 -18.38 -2.63
C THR A 34 1.21 -18.86 -1.68
N ASP A 35 1.53 -20.15 -1.70
CA ASP A 35 2.56 -20.73 -0.83
C ASP A 35 3.94 -20.18 -1.19
N LEU A 36 4.22 -20.00 -2.48
CA LEU A 36 5.47 -19.40 -2.96
C LEU A 36 5.58 -17.92 -2.58
N ALA A 37 4.49 -17.15 -2.64
CA ALA A 37 4.45 -15.75 -2.26
C ALA A 37 4.56 -15.54 -0.74
N VAL A 38 3.94 -16.42 0.05
CA VAL A 38 4.07 -16.42 1.51
C VAL A 38 5.49 -16.85 1.94
N GLN A 39 6.09 -17.81 1.23
CA GLN A 39 7.45 -18.28 1.50
C GLN A 39 8.55 -17.41 0.88
N ALA A 40 8.21 -16.48 -0.01
CA ALA A 40 9.17 -15.56 -0.62
C ALA A 40 9.78 -14.66 0.48
N GLN A 41 10.92 -15.09 1.02
CA GLN A 41 11.66 -14.27 1.95
C GLN A 41 12.10 -12.99 1.25
N PRO A 42 12.05 -11.83 1.93
CA PRO A 42 12.59 -10.61 1.38
C PRO A 42 14.08 -10.85 1.11
N THR A 43 14.45 -10.85 -0.17
CA THR A 43 15.85 -11.03 -0.58
C THR A 43 16.72 -10.02 0.15
N SER A 44 18.00 -10.34 0.39
CA SER A 44 18.93 -9.45 1.11
C SER A 44 18.92 -8.02 0.57
N LEU A 45 18.78 -7.86 -0.75
CA LEU A 45 18.67 -6.56 -1.42
C LEU A 45 17.33 -5.85 -1.13
N LYS A 46 16.18 -6.54 -1.20
CA LYS A 46 14.88 -5.95 -0.83
C LYS A 46 14.84 -5.54 0.64
N SER A 47 15.39 -6.39 1.52
CA SER A 47 15.53 -6.11 2.95
C SER A 47 16.41 -4.88 3.21
N LEU A 48 17.56 -4.79 2.54
CA LEU A 48 18.47 -3.65 2.65
C LEU A 48 17.81 -2.35 2.14
N LEU A 49 17.10 -2.40 1.01
CA LEU A 49 16.36 -1.25 0.50
C LEU A 49 15.30 -0.79 1.49
N SER A 50 14.51 -1.70 2.05
CA SER A 50 13.52 -1.38 3.08
C SER A 50 14.16 -0.73 4.31
N GLN A 51 15.32 -1.22 4.76
CA GLN A 51 16.06 -0.61 5.86
C GLN A 51 16.51 0.82 5.54
N ILE A 52 17.01 1.06 4.32
CA ILE A 52 17.42 2.39 3.86
C ILE A 52 16.22 3.34 3.80
N GLU A 53 15.09 2.90 3.24
CA GLU A 53 13.85 3.67 3.19
C GLU A 53 13.37 4.08 4.58
N HIS A 54 13.37 3.14 5.54
CA HIS A 54 13.01 3.43 6.92
C HIS A 54 13.94 4.44 7.58
N GLN A 55 15.25 4.36 7.31
CA GLN A 55 16.22 5.31 7.84
C GLN A 55 16.01 6.71 7.24
N ILE A 56 15.82 6.81 5.92
CA ILE A 56 15.53 8.07 5.22
C ILE A 56 14.26 8.72 5.79
N ALA A 57 13.18 7.97 5.95
CA ALA A 57 11.93 8.49 6.50
C ALA A 57 12.08 9.03 7.94
N THR A 58 12.88 8.32 8.75
CA THR A 58 13.19 8.74 10.13
C THR A 58 13.98 10.04 10.14
N ASP A 59 15.04 10.12 9.33
CA ASP A 59 15.92 11.29 9.28
C ASP A 59 15.22 12.53 8.71
N LEU A 60 14.37 12.35 7.68
CA LEU A 60 13.51 13.42 7.16
C LEU A 60 12.55 13.93 8.23
N THR A 61 11.95 13.06 9.04
CA THR A 61 11.05 13.47 10.13
C THR A 61 11.78 14.34 11.16
N VAL A 62 13.02 13.99 11.50
CA VAL A 62 13.87 14.81 12.39
C VAL A 62 14.20 16.15 11.74
N LEU A 63 14.60 16.13 10.47
CA LEU A 63 15.01 17.32 9.72
C LEU A 63 13.87 18.31 9.50
N LYS A 64 12.63 17.83 9.38
CA LYS A 64 11.43 18.67 9.22
C LYS A 64 11.28 19.71 10.32
N ASN A 65 11.68 19.38 11.55
CA ASN A 65 11.56 20.25 12.71
C ASN A 65 12.78 21.15 12.93
N SER A 66 13.97 20.75 12.47
CA SER A 66 15.21 21.49 12.67
C SER A 66 15.57 22.40 11.50
N GLN A 67 15.39 21.94 10.26
CA GLN A 67 15.82 22.62 9.03
C GLN A 67 14.81 22.37 7.89
N PRO A 68 13.65 23.07 7.90
CA PRO A 68 12.55 22.80 6.99
C PRO A 68 12.89 23.02 5.50
N GLU A 69 13.79 23.95 5.19
CA GLU A 69 14.23 24.20 3.80
C GLU A 69 15.01 23.01 3.23
N ILE A 70 15.91 22.40 4.02
CA ILE A 70 16.68 21.23 3.60
C ILE A 70 15.77 20.01 3.51
N HIS A 71 14.85 19.84 4.47
CA HIS A 71 13.82 18.80 4.42
C HIS A 71 13.04 18.85 3.10
N ASN A 72 12.56 20.02 2.69
CA ASN A 72 11.78 20.16 1.45
C ASN A 72 12.57 19.71 0.22
N ILE A 73 13.85 20.08 0.13
CA ILE A 73 14.70 19.68 -1.00
C ILE A 73 14.94 18.16 -1.00
N LEU A 74 15.28 17.57 0.15
CA LEU A 74 15.55 16.14 0.25
C LEU A 74 14.30 15.30 0.00
N ASP A 75 13.13 15.75 0.46
CA ASP A 75 11.85 15.10 0.19
C ASP A 75 11.51 15.12 -1.31
N LEU A 76 11.74 16.26 -1.98
CA LEU A 76 11.59 16.35 -3.44
C LEU A 76 12.55 15.42 -4.19
N PHE A 77 13.79 15.27 -3.73
CA PHE A 77 14.72 14.30 -4.31
C PHE A 77 14.25 12.86 -4.10
N ASN A 78 13.76 12.53 -2.90
CA ASN A 78 13.23 11.20 -2.60
C ASN A 78 12.05 10.87 -3.52
N GLN A 79 11.11 11.80 -3.67
CA GLN A 79 9.99 11.68 -4.60
C GLN A 79 10.47 11.51 -6.05
N LYS A 80 11.46 12.30 -6.49
CA LYS A 80 12.02 12.20 -7.85
C LYS A 80 12.67 10.84 -8.11
N ILE A 81 13.41 10.30 -7.14
CA ILE A 81 14.04 8.97 -7.21
C ILE A 81 12.95 7.89 -7.33
N ASN A 82 11.94 7.95 -6.46
CA ASN A 82 10.81 7.01 -6.48
C ASN A 82 10.08 7.01 -7.83
N LEU A 83 9.89 8.18 -8.43
CA LEU A 83 9.33 8.31 -9.78
C LEU A 83 10.24 7.69 -10.85
N ALA A 84 11.54 7.99 -10.82
CA ALA A 84 12.50 7.51 -11.82
C ALA A 84 12.62 5.98 -11.83
N PHE A 85 12.70 5.35 -10.66
CA PHE A 85 12.81 3.89 -10.56
C PHE A 85 11.47 3.18 -10.62
N GLY A 86 10.40 3.85 -10.19
CA GLY A 86 9.05 3.30 -10.24
C GLY A 86 8.56 2.99 -11.65
N HIS A 87 8.96 3.78 -12.65
CA HIS A 87 8.63 3.52 -14.06
C HIS A 87 9.62 2.57 -14.75
N GLY A 88 10.86 2.45 -14.28
CA GLY A 88 11.94 1.77 -15.00
C GLY A 88 12.29 0.34 -14.57
N LEU A 89 11.97 -0.06 -13.33
CA LEU A 89 12.34 -1.40 -12.81
C LEU A 89 11.21 -2.44 -12.89
N ALA A 90 9.95 -2.00 -13.04
CA ALA A 90 8.80 -2.89 -13.18
C ALA A 90 8.59 -3.39 -14.62
N SER A 91 9.18 -2.73 -15.62
CA SER A 91 9.04 -3.05 -17.05
C SER A 91 9.90 -4.23 -17.53
N GLY A 92 10.61 -4.91 -16.64
CA GLY A 92 11.47 -6.06 -16.96
C GLY A 92 10.77 -7.42 -17.03
N GLN A 93 9.46 -7.52 -16.79
CA GLN A 93 8.69 -8.78 -16.82
C GLN A 93 7.28 -8.64 -17.40
N GLU A 94 7.04 -7.70 -18.30
CA GLU A 94 5.73 -7.54 -18.94
C GLU A 94 5.72 -8.14 -20.35
N GLU A 95 5.86 -9.46 -20.42
CA GLU A 95 5.23 -10.26 -21.48
C GLU A 95 4.08 -11.05 -20.85
N GLY A 96 2.90 -10.44 -20.80
CA GLY A 96 1.65 -11.13 -20.48
C GLY A 96 0.74 -10.44 -19.48
N LEU A 97 -0.16 -9.60 -20.02
CA LEU A 97 -1.54 -9.41 -19.57
C LEU A 97 -1.82 -8.39 -18.42
N GLU A 98 -2.14 -7.16 -18.84
CA GLU A 98 -3.43 -6.47 -18.62
C GLU A 98 -3.79 -5.70 -17.32
N GLN A 99 -2.89 -5.34 -16.41
CA GLN A 99 -3.28 -4.35 -15.37
C GLN A 99 -2.20 -3.29 -15.14
N SER A 100 -2.23 -2.27 -16.00
CA SER A 100 -1.51 -1.01 -15.76
C SER A 100 -1.93 -0.44 -14.40
N THR A 101 -0.96 0.06 -13.62
CA THR A 101 -1.24 0.75 -12.35
C THR A 101 -2.27 1.85 -12.58
N SER A 102 -3.47 1.66 -12.02
CA SER A 102 -4.58 2.61 -12.18
C SER A 102 -4.71 3.47 -10.93
N ALA A 103 -4.96 4.76 -11.11
CA ALA A 103 -5.29 5.63 -9.99
C ALA A 103 -6.70 5.29 -9.52
N CYS A 104 -6.82 4.79 -8.29
CA CYS A 104 -8.06 4.27 -7.74
C CYS A 104 -8.36 4.94 -6.40
N GLN A 105 -9.62 5.32 -6.19
CA GLN A 105 -10.08 5.81 -4.89
C GLN A 105 -10.34 4.61 -3.98
N VAL A 106 -9.57 4.50 -2.91
CA VAL A 106 -9.59 3.36 -2.00
C VAL A 106 -10.01 3.77 -0.60
N ASN A 107 -10.58 2.85 0.16
CA ASN A 107 -10.78 3.00 1.60
C ASN A 107 -9.75 2.15 2.34
N LEU A 108 -8.81 2.81 3.01
CA LEU A 108 -7.68 2.19 3.69
C LEU A 108 -7.89 2.19 5.20
N SER A 109 -7.46 1.11 5.84
CA SER A 109 -7.31 1.00 7.28
C SER A 109 -6.08 0.17 7.60
N ALA A 110 -5.66 0.15 8.87
CA ALA A 110 -4.53 -0.67 9.31
C ALA A 110 -4.69 -2.18 9.02
N CYS A 111 -5.92 -2.67 8.84
CA CYS A 111 -6.19 -4.10 8.67
C CYS A 111 -6.77 -4.46 7.30
N GLY A 112 -6.93 -3.51 6.37
CA GLY A 112 -7.54 -3.83 5.10
C GLY A 112 -7.72 -2.63 4.18
N ILE A 113 -7.96 -2.96 2.91
CA ILE A 113 -8.21 -2.05 1.81
C ILE A 113 -9.50 -2.46 1.11
N ALA A 114 -10.33 -1.49 0.75
CA ALA A 114 -11.48 -1.70 -0.13
C ALA A 114 -11.35 -0.81 -1.37
N PHE A 115 -11.55 -1.39 -2.54
CA PHE A 115 -11.44 -0.72 -3.83
C PHE A 115 -12.42 -1.36 -4.84
N PRO A 116 -12.91 -0.59 -5.82
CA PRO A 116 -13.76 -1.13 -6.87
C PRO A 116 -12.99 -2.13 -7.74
N LEU A 117 -13.61 -3.27 -8.02
CA LEU A 117 -13.13 -4.31 -8.93
C LEU A 117 -14.14 -4.45 -10.07
N GLU A 118 -13.66 -4.59 -11.31
CA GLU A 118 -14.52 -4.89 -12.47
C GLU A 118 -14.88 -6.38 -12.55
N GLU A 119 -14.04 -7.24 -11.98
CA GLU A 119 -14.20 -8.70 -11.97
C GLU A 119 -14.67 -9.22 -10.60
N SER A 120 -15.51 -10.25 -10.60
CA SER A 120 -15.97 -10.88 -9.36
C SER A 120 -14.84 -11.71 -8.73
N ALA A 121 -14.47 -11.39 -7.49
CA ALA A 121 -13.51 -12.16 -6.72
C ALA A 121 -14.20 -13.23 -5.86
N ALA A 122 -13.55 -14.38 -5.66
CA ALA A 122 -14.03 -15.39 -4.72
C ALA A 122 -13.60 -15.07 -3.28
N LEU A 123 -14.46 -15.37 -2.30
CA LEU A 123 -14.08 -15.26 -0.89
C LEU A 123 -12.85 -16.13 -0.58
N ASN A 124 -11.95 -15.60 0.25
CA ASN A 124 -10.65 -16.18 0.62
C ASN A 124 -9.67 -16.38 -0.54
N GLN A 125 -9.96 -15.82 -1.73
CA GLN A 125 -8.99 -15.77 -2.80
C GLN A 125 -7.85 -14.85 -2.40
N HIS A 126 -6.62 -15.30 -2.60
CA HIS A 126 -5.44 -14.51 -2.29
C HIS A 126 -5.11 -13.59 -3.45
N VAL A 127 -4.73 -12.36 -3.11
CA VAL A 127 -4.45 -11.29 -4.05
C VAL A 127 -3.10 -10.69 -3.67
N HIS A 128 -2.22 -10.59 -4.66
CA HIS A 128 -1.02 -9.77 -4.55
C HIS A 128 -1.38 -8.35 -4.97
N ILE A 129 -1.11 -7.39 -4.10
CA ILE A 129 -1.43 -5.98 -4.31
C ILE A 129 -0.14 -5.17 -4.29
N GLU A 130 0.07 -4.36 -5.31
CA GLU A 130 1.06 -3.29 -5.32
C GLU A 130 0.36 -1.94 -5.21
N LEU A 131 0.66 -1.23 -4.13
CA LEU A 131 0.06 0.04 -3.78
C LEU A 131 1.11 1.15 -3.90
N THR A 132 0.80 2.23 -4.62
CA THR A 132 1.60 3.45 -4.69
C THR A 132 0.85 4.58 -3.97
N LEU A 133 1.42 5.06 -2.87
CA LEU A 133 0.87 6.16 -2.09
C LEU A 133 1.39 7.50 -2.63
N TYR A 134 0.49 8.43 -2.93
CA TYR A 134 0.83 9.79 -3.39
C TYR A 134 0.71 10.79 -2.23
N PRO A 135 1.49 11.89 -2.23
CA PRO A 135 2.49 12.29 -3.25
C PRO A 135 3.88 11.68 -3.05
N SER A 136 4.14 10.96 -1.96
CA SER A 136 5.48 10.42 -1.64
C SER A 136 5.99 9.36 -2.63
N ASN A 137 5.11 8.83 -3.49
CA ASN A 137 5.37 7.72 -4.40
C ASN A 137 5.86 6.46 -3.68
N THR A 138 5.48 6.29 -2.41
CA THR A 138 5.85 5.12 -1.61
C THR A 138 5.15 3.89 -2.15
N ARG A 139 5.92 2.82 -2.42
CA ARG A 139 5.39 1.55 -2.92
C ARG A 139 5.33 0.49 -1.84
N LEU A 140 4.19 -0.19 -1.75
CA LEU A 140 3.96 -1.30 -0.84
C LEU A 140 3.60 -2.55 -1.64
N GLN A 141 4.28 -3.66 -1.37
CA GLN A 141 3.90 -4.99 -1.84
C GLN A 141 3.16 -5.70 -0.71
N LEU A 142 1.92 -6.09 -0.96
CA LEU A 142 1.01 -6.65 0.03
C LEU A 142 0.45 -7.98 -0.47
N LEU A 143 0.33 -8.94 0.44
CA LEU A 143 -0.46 -10.15 0.24
C LEU A 143 -1.75 -10.00 1.04
N ALA A 144 -2.89 -10.12 0.38
CA ALA A 144 -4.21 -9.97 0.98
C ALA A 144 -5.11 -11.16 0.63
N ALA A 145 -6.16 -11.36 1.42
CA ALA A 145 -7.24 -12.30 1.12
C ALA A 145 -8.56 -11.54 0.96
N VAL A 146 -9.38 -11.94 -0.01
CA VAL A 146 -10.69 -11.34 -0.25
C VAL A 146 -11.66 -11.75 0.85
N ILE A 147 -12.31 -10.78 1.48
CA ILE A 147 -13.21 -10.99 2.62
C ILE A 147 -14.67 -10.58 2.36
N ALA A 148 -14.95 -9.87 1.27
CA ALA A 148 -16.26 -9.38 0.87
C ALA A 148 -16.30 -9.03 -0.61
#